data_AF-A0A9E5KYK8-F1
#
_entry.id   AF-A0A9E5KYK8-F1
#
_cell.length_a   1.000
_cell.length_b   1.000
_cell.length_c   1.000
_cell.angle_alpha   90.00
_cell.angle_beta   90.00
_cell.angle_gamma   90.00
#
_symmetry.space_group_name_H-M   'P 1'
#
loop_
_entity.id
_entity.type
_entity.pdbx_description
1 polymer ?
#
loop_
_entity_poly.entity_id
_entity_poly.type
_entity_poly.pdbx_seq_one_letter_code
_entity_poly.pdbx_strand_id
1 'polypeptide(L)'
;AIWGLSLVLAGAIGNVADSLFYGLLFDRGLVYHAEAGRWLAYSGVAEWDSGYAPVLIGNVVDMFYFPLWKGTLPEWIPFKGGDYFIFFRPVFNFADSCVSIGILWLFFASRHPYGWMSQPNDP
;
A
#
# COMPACT_ATOMS: atom_id res chain seq x y z
N ALA A 1 -18.06 -7.14 9.65
CA ALA A 1 -16.99 -6.69 10.57
C ALA A 1 -15.80 -7.66 10.58
N ILE A 2 -15.98 -8.93 10.96
CA ILE A 2 -14.88 -9.90 11.14
C ILE A 2 -13.98 -10.01 9.90
N TRP A 3 -14.54 -10.23 8.71
CA TRP A 3 -13.76 -10.33 7.46
C TRP A 3 -12.89 -9.11 7.17
N GLY A 4 -13.45 -7.90 7.33
CA GLY A 4 -12.70 -6.67 7.12
C GLY A 4 -11.58 -6.49 8.13
N LEU A 5 -11.82 -6.80 9.41
CA LEU A 5 -10.80 -6.75 10.45
C LEU A 5 -9.68 -7.78 10.18
N SER A 6 -10.04 -9.01 9.78
CA SER A 6 -9.06 -10.04 9.42
C SER A 6 -8.18 -9.61 8.25
N LEU A 7 -8.76 -8.98 7.22
CA LEU A 7 -8.00 -8.48 6.06
C LEU A 7 -7.03 -7.35 6.44
N VAL A 8 -7.47 -6.41 7.28
CA VAL A 8 -6.60 -5.33 7.79
C VAL A 8 -5.45 -5.91 8.61
N LEU A 9 -5.74 -6.84 9.53
CA LEU A 9 -4.73 -7.46 10.36
C LEU A 9 -3.75 -8.29 9.53
N ALA A 10 -4.24 -9.09 8.58
CA ALA A 10 -3.40 -9.89 7.69
C ALA A 10 -2.47 -9.01 6.84
N GLY A 11 -2.96 -7.90 6.30
CA GLY A 11 -2.14 -6.95 5.55
C GLY A 11 -1.08 -6.27 6.43
N ALA A 12 -1.46 -5.81 7.63
CA ALA A 12 -0.50 -5.22 8.57
C ALA A 12 0.61 -6.20 8.97
N ILE A 13 0.25 -7.46 9.27
CA ILE A 13 1.22 -8.52 9.56
C ILE A 13 2.09 -8.81 8.33
N GLY A 14 1.52 -8.82 7.13
CA GLY A 14 2.25 -8.98 5.87
C GLY A 14 3.35 -7.93 5.70
N ASN A 15 3.05 -6.65 5.89
CA ASN A 15 4.04 -5.57 5.81
C ASN A 15 5.15 -5.68 6.87
N VAL A 16 4.81 -6.16 8.07
CA VAL A 16 5.81 -6.43 9.12
C VAL A 16 6.68 -7.63 8.76
N ALA A 17 6.09 -8.70 8.21
CA ALA A 17 6.83 -9.86 7.74
C ALA A 17 7.76 -9.49 6.57
N ASP A 18 7.28 -8.70 5.62
CA ASP A 18 8.08 -8.21 4.49
C ASP A 18 9.30 -7.43 4.98
N SER A 19 9.10 -6.41 5.83
CA SER A 19 10.22 -5.63 6.37
C SER A 19 11.20 -6.47 7.20
N LEU A 20 10.72 -7.50 7.92
CA LEU A 20 11.57 -8.43 8.66
C LEU A 20 12.40 -9.33 7.74
N PHE A 21 11.73 -10.09 6.87
CA PHE A 21 12.39 -11.11 6.07
C PHE A 21 13.23 -10.50 4.96
N TYR A 22 12.73 -9.47 4.26
CA TYR A 22 13.54 -8.84 3.21
C TYR A 22 14.77 -8.14 3.79
N GLY A 23 14.65 -7.52 4.97
CA GLY A 23 15.78 -6.91 5.68
C GLY A 23 16.86 -7.91 6.09
N LEU A 24 16.47 -9.10 6.54
CA LEU A 24 17.40 -10.14 7.03
C LEU A 24 17.98 -11.03 5.92
N LEU A 25 17.27 -11.20 4.81
CA LEU A 25 17.62 -12.18 3.78
C LEU A 25 18.38 -11.56 2.60
N PHE A 26 18.12 -10.30 2.25
CA PHE A 26 18.67 -9.70 1.03
C PHE A 26 19.81 -8.72 1.32
N ASP A 27 20.69 -8.53 0.35
CA ASP A 27 21.86 -7.63 0.47
C ASP A 27 21.51 -6.14 0.30
N ARG A 28 20.33 -5.80 -0.25
CA ARG A 28 19.97 -4.43 -0.62
C ARG A 28 18.53 -4.04 -0.30
N GLY A 29 18.38 -2.79 0.14
CA GLY A 29 17.13 -2.07 0.33
C GLY A 29 17.23 -0.65 -0.26
N LEU A 30 16.31 0.23 0.12
CA LEU A 30 16.35 1.62 -0.32
C LEU A 30 17.66 2.29 0.14
N VAL A 31 18.29 3.05 -0.75
CA VAL A 31 19.55 3.76 -0.48
C VAL A 31 19.28 5.24 -0.31
N TYR A 32 19.81 5.84 0.75
CA TYR A 32 19.69 7.29 0.96
C TYR A 32 20.68 8.04 0.08
N HIS A 33 20.18 8.89 -0.81
CA HIS A 33 21.02 9.76 -1.65
C HIS A 33 21.03 11.18 -1.08
N ALA A 34 22.15 11.55 -0.45
CA ALA A 34 22.32 12.85 0.21
C ALA A 34 22.16 14.04 -0.74
N GLU A 35 22.63 13.92 -1.99
CA GLU A 35 22.52 14.98 -3.02
C GLU A 35 21.07 15.22 -3.46
N ALA A 36 20.26 14.17 -3.47
CA ALA A 36 18.84 14.24 -3.86
C ALA A 36 17.90 14.45 -2.65
N GLY A 37 18.43 14.40 -1.43
CA GLY A 37 17.66 14.53 -0.18
C GLY A 37 16.57 13.47 0.00
N ARG A 38 16.67 12.31 -0.65
CA ARG A 38 15.62 11.28 -0.66
C ARG A 38 16.17 9.86 -0.75
N TRP A 39 15.37 8.90 -0.30
CA TRP A 39 15.60 7.47 -0.52
C TRP A 39 15.29 7.11 -1.98
N LEU A 40 16.21 6.42 -2.64
CA LEU A 40 16.01 5.90 -3.99
C LEU A 40 16.05 4.37 -3.98
N ALA A 41 15.39 3.79 -4.98
CA ALA A 41 15.53 2.37 -5.27
C ALA A 41 17.00 2.07 -5.64
N TYR A 42 17.48 0.91 -5.20
CA TYR A 42 18.77 0.38 -5.64
C TYR A 42 18.67 -0.11 -7.09
N SER A 43 19.81 -0.17 -7.77
CA SER A 43 19.92 -0.75 -9.11
C SER A 43 20.35 -2.22 -9.04
N GLY A 44 19.89 -3.00 -10.02
CA GLY A 44 20.14 -4.45 -10.09
C GLY A 44 19.08 -5.27 -9.38
N VAL A 45 19.39 -6.55 -9.15
CA VAL A 45 18.54 -7.51 -8.43
C VAL A 45 19.19 -7.76 -7.08
N ALA A 46 18.41 -7.69 -5.99
CA ALA A 46 18.91 -8.03 -4.68
C ALA A 46 19.25 -9.52 -4.63
N GLU A 47 20.41 -9.83 -4.06
CA GLU A 47 20.91 -11.19 -3.91
C GLU A 47 20.66 -11.67 -2.48
N TRP A 48 20.62 -12.99 -2.32
CA TRP A 48 20.44 -13.61 -1.01
C TRP A 48 21.79 -13.61 -0.29
N ASP A 49 21.90 -12.86 0.82
CA ASP A 49 23.15 -12.65 1.56
C ASP A 49 22.87 -12.40 3.06
N SER A 50 23.80 -11.81 3.82
CA SER A 50 23.72 -11.60 5.27
C SER A 50 22.65 -10.61 5.76
N GLY A 51 21.79 -10.10 4.88
CA GLY A 51 20.80 -9.07 5.21
C GLY A 51 21.37 -7.65 5.19
N TYR A 52 20.56 -6.68 4.76
CA TYR A 52 20.93 -5.26 4.71
C TYR A 52 20.46 -4.46 5.94
N ALA A 53 19.53 -5.01 6.73
CA ALA A 53 18.95 -4.29 7.86
C ALA A 53 18.79 -5.18 9.11
N PRO A 54 18.90 -4.60 10.33
CA PRO A 54 18.51 -5.27 11.56
C PRO A 54 17.02 -5.67 11.56
N VAL A 55 16.70 -6.59 12.48
CA VAL A 55 15.33 -7.07 12.75
C VAL A 55 14.34 -5.90 12.84
N LEU A 56 13.28 -5.93 12.03
CA LEU A 56 12.19 -4.94 11.96
C LEU A 56 12.59 -3.53 11.47
N ILE A 57 13.76 -3.36 10.86
CA ILE A 57 14.21 -2.09 10.26
C ILE A 57 14.32 -2.19 8.72
N GLY A 58 13.99 -3.33 8.13
CA GLY A 58 13.98 -3.48 6.67
C GLY A 58 12.86 -2.67 5.99
N ASN A 59 13.02 -2.49 4.68
CA ASN A 59 12.03 -1.90 3.81
C ASN A 59 10.95 -2.92 3.42
N VAL A 60 9.72 -2.44 3.24
CA VAL A 60 8.63 -3.20 2.62
C VAL A 60 8.84 -3.21 1.10
N VAL A 61 8.63 -4.36 0.47
CA VAL A 61 8.81 -4.51 -0.98
C VAL A 61 7.47 -4.26 -1.68
N ASP A 62 7.42 -3.19 -2.46
CA ASP A 62 6.28 -2.90 -3.33
C ASP A 62 6.44 -3.65 -4.67
N MET A 63 5.47 -4.49 -5.01
CA MET A 63 5.56 -5.42 -6.15
C MET A 63 4.79 -4.95 -7.37
N PHE A 64 3.71 -4.21 -7.17
CA PHE A 64 2.72 -3.91 -8.19
C PHE A 64 2.78 -2.45 -8.60
N TYR A 65 3.00 -2.21 -9.90
CA TYR A 65 2.94 -0.88 -10.51
C TYR A 65 2.11 -0.93 -11.80
N PHE A 66 0.91 -0.34 -11.76
CA PHE A 66 -0.04 -0.40 -12.87
C PHE A 66 -0.56 0.99 -13.25
N PRO A 67 0.20 1.79 -14.02
CA PRO A 67 -0.28 3.07 -14.49
C PRO A 67 -1.43 2.88 -15.49
N LEU A 68 -2.66 3.11 -15.02
CA LEU A 68 -3.89 2.82 -15.76
C LEU A 68 -4.10 3.72 -16.98
N TRP A 69 -3.60 4.96 -16.94
CA TRP A 69 -3.62 5.87 -18.08
C TRP A 69 -2.39 6.76 -18.09
N LYS A 70 -1.85 7.04 -19.27
CA LYS A 70 -0.74 7.97 -19.49
C LYS A 70 -1.05 8.81 -20.72
N GLY A 71 -0.91 10.11 -20.60
CA GLY A 71 -1.10 11.00 -21.74
C GLY A 71 -0.99 12.47 -21.35
N THR A 72 -0.87 13.32 -22.36
CA THR A 72 -1.05 14.76 -22.20
C THR A 72 -2.53 15.05 -21.96
N LEU A 73 -2.80 15.80 -20.90
CA LEU A 73 -4.14 16.26 -20.60
C LEU A 73 -4.62 17.21 -21.71
N PRO A 74 -5.89 17.11 -22.13
CA PRO A 74 -6.46 18.07 -23.08
C PRO A 74 -6.32 19.51 -22.59
N GLU A 75 -6.02 20.44 -23.51
CA GLU A 75 -5.82 21.87 -23.21
C GLU A 75 -7.03 22.55 -22.56
N TRP A 76 -8.24 21.99 -22.72
CA TRP A 76 -9.46 22.52 -22.13
C TRP A 76 -9.55 22.29 -20.61
N ILE A 77 -8.68 21.47 -20.00
CA ILE A 77 -8.70 21.23 -18.55
C ILE A 77 -8.09 22.43 -17.82
N PRO A 78 -8.85 23.11 -16.94
CA PRO A 78 -8.35 24.26 -16.23
C PRO A 78 -7.17 23.87 -15.31
N PHE A 79 -6.15 24.73 -15.27
CA PHE A 79 -4.92 24.62 -14.46
C PHE A 79 -3.95 23.47 -14.79
N LYS A 80 -4.37 22.43 -15.52
CA LYS A 80 -3.53 21.25 -15.85
C LYS A 80 -3.56 20.84 -17.33
N GLY A 81 -4.29 21.58 -18.17
CA GLY A 81 -4.36 21.30 -19.61
C GLY A 81 -2.99 21.44 -20.27
N GLY A 82 -2.64 20.46 -21.10
CA GLY A 82 -1.31 20.36 -21.73
C GLY A 82 -0.27 19.59 -20.91
N ASP A 83 -0.48 19.35 -19.61
CA ASP A 83 0.48 18.63 -18.78
C ASP A 83 0.49 17.13 -19.08
N TYR A 84 1.67 16.52 -19.04
CA TYR A 84 1.80 15.07 -19.07
C TYR A 84 1.35 14.46 -17.75
N PHE A 85 0.28 13.67 -17.79
CA PHE A 85 -0.32 13.06 -16.61
C PHE A 85 -0.28 11.54 -16.67
N ILE A 86 -0.05 10.94 -15.50
CA ILE A 86 -0.12 9.50 -15.28
C ILE A 86 -1.20 9.26 -14.23
N PHE A 87 -2.29 8.60 -14.61
CA PHE A 87 -3.33 8.14 -13.71
C PHE A 87 -2.89 6.83 -13.05
N PHE A 88 -3.10 6.74 -11.72
CA PHE A 88 -2.70 5.60 -10.89
C PHE A 88 -1.18 5.37 -10.86
N ARG A 89 -0.47 6.35 -10.30
CA ARG A 89 0.97 6.28 -10.00
C ARG A 89 1.38 5.43 -8.79
N PRO A 90 0.51 5.08 -7.81
CA PRO A 90 0.95 4.31 -6.66
C PRO A 90 1.60 2.98 -7.04
N VAL A 91 2.68 2.66 -6.34
CA VAL A 91 3.23 1.31 -6.24
C VAL A 91 2.72 0.74 -4.92
N PHE A 92 2.39 -0.53 -4.88
CA PHE A 92 1.84 -1.16 -3.69
C PHE A 92 2.15 -2.66 -3.69
N ASN A 93 1.96 -3.32 -2.56
CA ASN A 93 2.08 -4.77 -2.44
C ASN A 93 0.71 -5.45 -2.19
N PHE A 94 0.75 -6.78 -2.05
CA PHE A 94 -0.47 -7.54 -1.76
C PHE A 94 -1.06 -7.21 -0.38
N ALA A 95 -0.22 -6.93 0.61
CA ALA A 95 -0.63 -6.56 1.96
C ALA A 95 -1.42 -5.24 1.98
N ASP A 96 -0.99 -4.21 1.24
CA ASP A 96 -1.70 -2.94 1.09
C ASP A 96 -3.07 -3.12 0.41
N SER A 97 -3.17 -4.08 -0.50
CA SER A 97 -4.46 -4.45 -1.12
C SER A 97 -5.41 -5.05 -0.08
N CYS A 98 -4.91 -5.95 0.78
CA CYS A 98 -5.69 -6.53 1.89
C CYS A 98 -6.16 -5.43 2.87
N VAL A 99 -5.28 -4.51 3.27
CA VAL A 99 -5.65 -3.38 4.14
C VAL A 99 -6.72 -2.51 3.47
N SER A 100 -6.52 -2.14 2.21
CA SER A 100 -7.44 -1.28 1.46
C SER A 100 -8.83 -1.91 1.31
N ILE A 101 -8.91 -3.18 0.89
CA ILE A 101 -10.17 -3.92 0.77
C ILE A 101 -10.82 -4.12 2.14
N GLY A 102 -10.03 -4.43 3.17
CA GLY A 102 -10.52 -4.60 4.53
C GLY A 102 -11.16 -3.34 5.09
N ILE A 103 -10.53 -2.18 4.90
CA ILE A 103 -11.07 -0.87 5.30
C ILE A 103 -12.36 -0.56 4.53
N LEU A 104 -12.38 -0.75 3.21
CA LEU A 104 -13.59 -0.55 2.41
C LEU A 104 -14.73 -1.46 2.89
N TRP A 105 -14.44 -2.73 3.17
CA TRP A 105 -15.42 -3.67 3.70
C TRP A 105 -15.98 -3.22 5.06
N LEU A 106 -15.12 -2.76 5.97
CA LEU A 106 -15.54 -2.24 7.28
C LEU A 106 -16.41 -1.00 7.12
N PHE A 107 -16.03 -0.09 6.22
CA PHE A 107 -16.81 1.10 5.91
C PHE A 107 -18.21 0.76 5.41
N PHE A 108 -18.35 -0.15 4.44
CA PHE A 108 -19.68 -0.58 3.97
C PHE A 108 -20.46 -1.35 5.04
N ALA A 109 -19.81 -2.19 5.83
CA ALA A 109 -20.46 -2.90 6.93
C ALA A 109 -20.97 -1.94 8.03
N SER A 110 -20.28 -0.82 8.27
CA SER A 110 -20.71 0.22 9.22
C SER A 110 -21.89 1.05 8.73
N ARG A 111 -22.11 1.12 7.40
CA ARG A 111 -23.23 1.84 6.77
C ARG A 111 -24.55 1.08 6.82
N HIS A 112 -24.51 -0.23 7.07
CA HIS A 112 -25.69 -1.01 7.42
C HIS A 112 -25.79 -1.09 8.95
N PRO A 113 -26.51 -0.18 9.62
CA PRO A 113 -26.98 -0.48 10.96
C PRO A 113 -27.81 -1.76 10.83
N TYR A 114 -27.30 -2.87 11.37
CA TYR A 114 -28.16 -3.99 11.71
C TYR A 114 -29.37 -3.39 12.42
N GLY A 115 -30.58 -3.76 12.01
CA GLY A 115 -31.83 -3.32 12.63
C GLY A 115 -32.01 -3.86 14.05
N TRP A 116 -30.98 -3.80 14.90
CA TRP A 116 -31.07 -4.12 16.33
C TRP A 116 -31.84 -3.03 17.12
N MET A 117 -32.28 -1.96 16.43
CA MET A 117 -33.25 -0.98 16.91
C MET A 117 -34.71 -1.26 16.50
N SER A 118 -35.04 -2.45 15.98
CA SER A 118 -36.40 -2.95 16.15
C SER A 118 -36.49 -3.62 17.52
N GLN A 119 -36.58 -2.81 18.58
CA GLN A 119 -37.05 -3.30 19.87
C GLN A 119 -38.47 -3.84 19.69
N PRO A 120 -38.80 -5.06 20.14
CA PRO A 120 -40.12 -5.64 19.86
C PRO A 120 -41.30 -4.98 20.57
N ASN A 121 -41.15 -3.88 21.33
CA ASN A 121 -42.22 -3.30 22.15
C ASN A 121 -41.99 -1.80 22.43
N ASP A 122 -42.18 -0.92 21.44
CA ASP A 122 -42.70 0.42 21.72
C ASP A 122 -44.25 0.32 21.67
N PRO A 123 -44.98 1.00 22.59
CA PRO A 123 -46.31 0.62 23.09
C PRO A 123 -47.43 0.44 22.06
#